data_AF-A0A0S4QVS5-F1
#
_entry.id   AF-A0A0S4QVS5-F1
#
_cell.length_a   1.000
_cell.length_b   1.000
_cell.length_c   1.000
_cell.angle_alpha   90.00
_cell.angle_beta   90.00
_cell.angle_gamma   90.00
#
_symmetry.space_group_name_H-M   'P 1'
#
loop_
_entity.id
_entity.type
_entity.pdbx_description
1 polymer ?
#
loop_
_entity_poly.entity_id
_entity_poly.type
_entity_poly.pdbx_seq_one_letter_code
_entity_poly.pdbx_strand_id
1 'polypeptide(L)' 'MGKSTPMDREAADRISRAAVNNPNSATALTGWDGRARDAADSNEGDDGPIWDDDDE' A
#
# COMPACT_ATOMS: atom_id res chain seq x y z
N MET A 1 16.62 12.58 3.19
CA MET A 1 15.24 12.40 2.69
C MET A 1 14.85 10.97 2.97
N GLY A 2 13.75 10.75 3.69
CA GLY A 2 13.29 9.40 4.05
C GLY A 2 12.95 8.62 2.78
N LYS A 3 13.46 7.40 2.67
CA LYS A 3 13.13 6.49 1.58
C LYS A 3 11.62 6.25 1.66
N SER A 4 10.87 6.63 0.63
CA SER A 4 9.45 6.27 0.56
C SER A 4 9.40 4.75 0.53
N THR A 5 8.87 4.13 1.57
CA THR A 5 8.60 2.68 1.54
C THR A 5 7.24 2.51 0.88
N PRO A 6 7.19 1.99 -0.36
CA PRO A 6 5.92 1.71 -1.01
C PRO A 6 5.07 0.75 -0.17
N MET A 7 3.75 0.89 -0.26
CA MET A 7 2.82 0.06 0.48
C MET A 7 2.57 -1.24 -0.30
N ASP A 8 2.91 -2.38 0.28
CA ASP A 8 2.62 -3.69 -0.33
C ASP A 8 1.17 -4.11 -0.12
N ARG A 9 0.59 -4.85 -1.07
CA ARG A 9 -0.76 -5.45 -0.92
C ARG A 9 -0.87 -6.33 0.32
N GLU A 10 0.15 -7.12 0.63
CA GLU A 10 0.15 -7.96 1.83
C GLU A 10 0.10 -7.12 3.11
N ALA A 11 0.84 -6.00 3.15
CA ALA A 11 0.81 -5.08 4.27
C ALA A 11 -0.57 -4.43 4.43
N ALA A 12 -1.16 -3.98 3.33
CA ALA A 12 -2.51 -3.41 3.31
C ALA A 12 -3.59 -4.41 3.78
N ASP A 13 -3.47 -5.69 3.41
CA ASP A 13 -4.38 -6.73 3.88
C ASP A 13 -4.26 -6.96 5.39
N ARG A 14 -3.02 -7.01 5.92
CA ARG A 14 -2.78 -7.12 7.37
C ARG A 14 -3.39 -5.95 8.15
N ILE A 15 -3.27 -4.72 7.63
CA ILE A 15 -3.86 -3.52 8.23
C ILE A 15 -5.40 -3.63 8.22
N SER A 16 -5.98 -4.04 7.08
CA SER A 16 -7.43 -4.23 6.94
C SER A 16 -7.96 -5.29 7.91
N ARG A 17 -7.23 -6.40 8.04
CA ARG A 17 -7.59 -7.49 8.95
C ARG A 17 -7.50 -7.05 10.42
N ALA A 18 -6.54 -6.19 10.77
CA ALA A 18 -6.45 -5.61 12.11
C ALA A 18 -7.65 -4.69 12.41
N ALA A 19 -8.10 -3.89 11.44
CA ALA A 19 -9.28 -3.04 11.58
C ALA A 19 -10.57 -3.87 11.79
N VAL A 20 -10.73 -4.98 11.05
CA VAL A 20 -11.86 -5.90 11.21
C VAL A 20 -11.83 -6.62 12.57
N ASN A 21 -10.66 -7.09 12.99
CA ASN A 21 -10.50 -7.79 14.26
C ASN A 21 -10.68 -6.87 15.48
N ASN A 22 -10.37 -5.58 15.34
CA ASN A 22 -10.56 -4.59 16.39
C ASN A 22 -11.21 -3.30 15.83
N PRO A 23 -12.56 -3.24 15.81
CA PRO A 23 -13.29 -2.09 15.28
C PRO A 23 -13.10 -0.81 16.10
N ASN A 24 -12.59 -0.89 17.34
CA ASN A 24 -12.28 0.27 18.18
C ASN A 24 -10.81 0.71 18.06
N SER A 25 -10.01 0.08 17.18
CA SER A 25 -8.63 0.49 16.94
C SER A 25 -8.57 1.84 16.20
N ALA A 26 -7.49 2.59 16.39
CA ALA A 26 -7.27 3.83 15.64
C ALA A 26 -7.31 3.58 14.12
N THR A 27 -6.83 2.42 13.65
CA THR A 27 -6.87 2.01 12.24
C THR A 27 -8.30 1.98 11.70
N ALA A 28 -9.22 1.30 12.41
CA ALA A 28 -10.62 1.19 12.02
C ALA A 28 -11.37 2.52 12.15
N LEU A 29 -11.12 3.26 13.23
CA LEU A 29 -11.81 4.52 13.51
C LEU A 29 -11.43 5.64 12.56
N THR A 30 -10.18 5.66 12.09
CA THR A 30 -9.68 6.71 11.18
C THR A 30 -9.83 6.36 9.70
N GLY A 31 -10.23 5.11 9.38
CA GLY A 31 -10.29 4.61 8.01
C GLY A 31 -8.91 4.44 7.37
N TRP A 32 -7.88 4.20 8.19
CA TRP A 32 -6.51 4.03 7.71
C TRP A 32 -6.36 2.78 6.83
N ASP A 33 -7.15 1.73 7.09
CA ASP A 33 -7.20 0.52 6.28
C ASP A 33 -7.58 0.80 4.81
N GLY A 34 -8.54 1.70 4.58
CA GLY A 34 -8.92 2.13 3.24
C GLY A 34 -7.79 2.84 2.50
N ARG A 35 -7.07 3.74 3.19
CA ARG A 35 -5.91 4.45 2.62
C ARG A 35 -4.74 3.51 2.32
N ALA A 36 -4.50 2.52 3.19
CA ALA A 36 -3.47 1.52 2.97
C ALA A 36 -3.76 0.67 1.73
N ARG A 37 -5.02 0.30 1.50
CA ARG A 37 -5.45 -0.41 0.28
C ARG A 37 -5.25 0.42 -0.98
N ASP A 38 -5.68 1.67 -0.96
CA ASP A 38 -5.53 2.60 -2.09
C ASP A 38 -4.05 2.83 -2.45
N ALA A 39 -3.19 2.97 -1.44
CA ALA A 39 -1.75 3.07 -1.62
C ALA A 39 -1.13 1.80 -2.21
N ALA A 40 -1.59 0.62 -1.78
CA ALA A 40 -1.10 -0.65 -2.33
C ALA A 40 -1.57 -0.90 -3.77
N ASP A 41 -2.81 -0.52 -4.10
CA ASP A 41 -3.34 -0.61 -5.45
C ASP A 41 -2.59 0.33 -6.41
N SER A 42 -2.30 1.55 -5.94
CA SER A 42 -1.47 2.52 -6.67
C SER A 42 -0.05 2.01 -6.89
N ASN A 43 0.52 1.28 -5.93
CA ASN A 43 1.88 0.76 -6.02
C ASN A 43 2.01 -0.43 -6.99
N GLU A 44 1.00 -1.29 -7.10
CA GLU A 44 1.01 -2.41 -8.06
C GLU A 44 0.87 -1.95 -9.52
N GLY A 45 0.39 -0.72 -9.74
CA GLY A 45 0.41 -0.07 -11.05
C GLY A 45 1.78 0.54 -11.43
N ASP A 46 2.71 0.63 -10.49
CA ASP A 46 4.05 1.24 -10.65
C ASP A 46 5.16 0.19 -10.87
N ASP A 47 4.81 -1.05 -11.22
CA ASP A 47 5.74 -2.03 -11.81
C ASP A 47 5.94 -1.76 -13.33
N GLY A 48 6.09 -0.48 -13.69
CA GLY A 48 6.41 -0.07 -15.05
C GLY A 48 7.85 -0.46 -15.41
N PRO A 49 8.12 -0.98 -16.62
CA PRO A 49 9.48 -1.31 -17.03
C PRO A 49 10.36 -0.07 -16.93
N ILE A 50 11.38 -0.15 -16.08
CA ILE A 50 12.52 0.77 -16.09
C ILE A 50 13.26 0.53 -17.40
N TRP A 51 12.84 1.27 -18.43
CA TRP A 51 13.51 1.56 -19.69
C TRP A 51 14.10 0.36 -20.44
N ASP A 52 13.43 -0.07 -21.52
CA ASP A 52 14.12 -0.61 -22.69
C ASP A 52 15.07 0.49 -23.20
N ASP A 53 16.31 0.51 -22.73
CA ASP A 53 17.42 1.22 -23.36
C ASP A 53 17.92 0.32 -24.50
N ASP A 54 17.16 0.31 -25.59
CA ASP A 54 17.62 -0.08 -26.91
C ASP A 54 18.27 1.17 -27.53
N ASP A 55 19.56 1.37 -27.27
CA ASP A 55 20.40 2.33 -27.99
C ASP A 55 21.73 1.62 -28.35
N GLU A 56 21.69 0.97 -29.52
CA GLU A 56 22.73 0.57 -30.51
C GLU A 56 24.19 0.26 -30.09
#